data_AF-A0A850QNB4-F1
#
_entry.id   AF-A0A850QNB4-F1
#
_cell.length_a   1.000
_cell.length_b   1.000
_cell.length_c   1.000
_cell.angle_alpha   90.00
_cell.angle_beta   90.00
_cell.angle_gamma   90.00
#
_symmetry.space_group_name_H-M   'P 1'
#
loop_
_entity.id
_entity.type
_entity.pdbx_description
1 polymer ?
#
loop_
_entity_poly.entity_id
_entity_poly.type
_entity_poly.pdbx_seq_one_letter_code
_entity_poly.pdbx_strand_id
1 'polypeptide(L)'
;MMQQYLKIKAENPDVLLFYRMGDFYELFYDDAKQASQLLDISLTKRGASNGQPIPMAGVPHHAAEGYLAKLVQQGVSVAICEQIGDPATSKGPVERQVVRIVTPGTVSDEALLN
;
A
#
# COMPACT_ATOMS: atom_id res chain seq x y z
N MET A 1 -9.01 -5.65 10.63
CA MET A 1 -8.33 -4.86 9.57
C MET A 1 -6.86 -4.64 9.92
N MET A 2 -6.52 -3.85 10.94
CA MET A 2 -5.11 -3.64 11.35
C MET A 2 -4.33 -4.91 11.68
N GLN A 3 -4.96 -5.91 12.31
CA GLN A 3 -4.33 -7.23 12.50
C GLN A 3 -3.95 -7.93 11.18
N GLN A 4 -4.81 -7.85 10.16
CA GLN A 4 -4.53 -8.41 8.83
C GLN A 4 -3.42 -7.62 8.13
N TYR A 5 -3.47 -6.28 8.20
CA TYR A 5 -2.41 -5.41 7.67
C TYR A 5 -1.05 -5.71 8.29
N LEU A 6 -0.96 -5.75 9.63
CA LEU A 6 0.31 -6.00 10.34
C LEU A 6 0.86 -7.39 10.05
N LYS A 7 0.00 -8.40 9.89
CA LYS A 7 0.42 -9.75 9.48
C LYS A 7 1.08 -9.72 8.09
N ILE A 8 0.42 -9.11 7.11
CA ILE A 8 0.94 -9.03 5.73
C ILE A 8 2.21 -8.17 5.68
N LYS A 9 2.27 -7.08 6.45
CA LYS A 9 3.47 -6.23 6.57
C LYS A 9 4.63 -6.97 7.22
N ALA A 10 4.39 -7.85 8.19
CA ALA A 10 5.44 -8.66 8.81
C ALA A 10 6.08 -9.67 7.83
N GLU A 11 5.34 -10.10 6.81
CA GLU A 11 5.87 -10.92 5.71
C GLU A 11 6.68 -10.09 4.70
N ASN A 12 6.54 -8.76 4.72
CA ASN A 12 7.15 -7.81 3.77
C ASN A 12 7.74 -6.58 4.52
N PRO A 13 8.69 -6.77 5.46
CA PRO A 13 9.09 -5.71 6.39
C PRO A 13 9.81 -4.54 5.71
N ASP A 14 10.61 -4.82 4.67
CA ASP A 14 11.55 -3.86 4.06
C ASP A 14 10.97 -3.08 2.87
N VAL A 15 9.71 -3.32 2.51
CA VAL A 15 9.07 -2.71 1.33
C VAL A 15 7.80 -2.00 1.73
N LEU A 16 7.43 -0.93 1.02
CA LEU A 16 6.15 -0.26 1.27
C LEU A 16 4.99 -1.21 0.95
N LEU A 17 3.95 -1.22 1.79
CA LEU A 17 2.77 -2.04 1.56
C LEU A 17 1.60 -1.18 1.05
N PHE A 18 1.30 -1.29 -0.25
CA PHE A 18 0.07 -0.76 -0.84
C PHE A 18 -1.09 -1.70 -0.51
N TYR A 19 -1.87 -1.36 0.52
CA TYR A 19 -2.93 -2.21 1.03
C TYR A 19 -4.29 -1.79 0.47
N ARG A 20 -4.93 -2.67 -0.32
CA ARG A 20 -6.17 -2.34 -1.01
C ARG A 20 -7.36 -2.15 -0.07
N MET A 21 -7.95 -0.96 -0.17
CA MET A 21 -9.12 -0.51 0.56
C MET A 21 -10.12 0.18 -0.37
N GLY A 22 -11.04 -0.58 -0.97
CA GLY A 22 -12.05 -0.02 -1.87
C GLY A 22 -11.39 0.56 -3.12
N ASP A 23 -11.46 1.87 -3.34
CA ASP A 23 -10.83 2.54 -4.50
C ASP A 23 -9.45 3.16 -4.21
N PHE A 24 -8.86 2.84 -3.06
CA PHE A 24 -7.55 3.34 -2.66
C PHE A 24 -6.59 2.22 -2.29
N TYR A 25 -5.30 2.47 -2.51
CA TYR A 25 -4.23 1.81 -1.76
C TYR A 25 -3.88 2.67 -0.57
N GLU A 26 -4.07 2.14 0.63
CA GLU A 26 -3.71 2.81 1.88
C GLU A 26 -2.41 2.23 2.44
N LEU A 27 -1.61 3.10 3.04
CA LEU A 27 -0.42 2.76 3.81
C LEU A 27 -0.61 3.26 5.23
N PHE A 28 -0.01 2.58 6.21
CA PHE A 28 -0.16 2.91 7.62
C PHE A 28 1.19 3.01 8.34
N TYR A 29 1.19 3.69 9.48
CA TYR A 29 2.37 3.84 10.35
C TYR A 29 3.56 4.49 9.62
N ASP A 30 4.73 3.87 9.60
CA ASP A 30 5.92 4.46 9.00
C ASP A 30 5.88 4.43 7.48
N ASP A 31 5.25 3.41 6.88
CA ASP A 31 4.99 3.36 5.44
C ASP A 31 4.17 4.58 5.00
N ALA A 32 3.19 5.02 5.80
CA ALA A 32 2.39 6.20 5.50
C ALA A 32 3.22 7.49 5.50
N LYS A 33 4.11 7.65 6.49
CA LYS A 33 4.99 8.82 6.60
C LYS A 33 5.96 8.86 5.44
N GLN A 34 6.57 7.72 5.12
CA GLN A 34 7.52 7.60 4.03
C GLN A 34 6.84 7.84 2.67
N ALA A 35 5.69 7.22 2.42
CA ALA A 35 4.93 7.45 1.18
C ALA A 35 4.48 8.90 1.04
N SER A 36 4.03 9.54 2.13
CA SER A 36 3.67 10.96 2.13
C SER A 36 4.82 11.85 1.68
N GLN A 37 6.04 11.60 2.16
CA GLN A 37 7.23 12.36 1.79
C GLN A 37 7.69 12.07 0.36
N LEU A 38 7.75 10.79 -0.05
CA LEU A 38 8.28 10.39 -1.35
C LEU A 38 7.34 10.70 -2.52
N LEU A 39 6.03 10.71 -2.26
CA LEU A 39 5.00 10.90 -3.28
C LEU A 39 4.33 12.29 -3.23
N ASP A 40 4.68 13.11 -2.24
CA ASP A 40 4.04 14.40 -1.95
C ASP A 40 2.51 14.26 -1.82
N ILE A 41 2.08 13.29 -1.02
CA ILE A 41 0.66 13.03 -0.73
C ILE A 41 0.33 13.36 0.72
N SER A 42 -0.93 13.69 0.99
CA SER A 42 -1.37 14.07 2.34
C SER A 42 -1.19 12.95 3.36
N LEU A 43 -0.45 13.24 4.43
CA LEU A 43 -0.43 12.41 5.63
C LEU A 43 -1.65 12.72 6.50
N THR A 44 -2.50 11.73 6.69
CA THR A 44 -3.70 11.78 7.52
C THR A 44 -3.60 10.77 8.66
N LYS A 45 -4.71 10.52 9.36
CA LYS A 45 -4.77 9.55 10.45
C LYS A 45 -6.07 8.76 10.42
N ARG A 46 -6.02 7.50 10.83
CA ARG A 46 -7.17 6.60 10.91
C ARG A 46 -7.33 6.03 12.32
N GLY A 47 -8.40 6.43 13.00
CA GLY A 47 -8.72 5.91 14.34
C GLY A 47 -7.56 6.03 15.32
N ALA A 48 -7.47 5.08 16.25
CA ALA A 48 -6.37 4.95 17.20
C ALA A 48 -6.06 3.49 17.51
N SER A 49 -4.79 3.19 17.76
CA SER A 49 -4.28 1.91 18.26
C SER A 49 -3.55 2.18 19.57
N ASN A 50 -3.95 1.51 20.65
CA ASN A 50 -3.42 1.75 22.01
C ASN A 50 -3.42 3.23 22.41
N GLY A 51 -4.48 3.95 22.04
CA GLY A 51 -4.62 5.39 22.33
C GLY A 51 -3.82 6.33 21.42
N GLN A 52 -2.97 5.80 20.52
CA GLN A 52 -2.21 6.59 19.57
C GLN A 52 -2.87 6.60 18.18
N PRO A 53 -2.96 7.76 17.50
CA PRO A 53 -3.54 7.82 16.15
C PRO A 53 -2.67 7.04 15.16
N ILE A 54 -3.29 6.30 14.24
CA ILE A 54 -2.57 5.53 13.22
C ILE A 54 -2.31 6.46 12.03
N PRO A 55 -1.05 6.82 11.71
CA PRO A 55 -0.73 7.59 10.51
C PRO A 55 -1.20 6.83 9.27
N MET A 56 -1.76 7.55 8.30
CA MET A 56 -2.33 6.97 7.08
C MET A 56 -2.05 7.88 5.89
N ALA A 57 -1.61 7.30 4.79
CA ALA A 57 -1.54 7.95 3.48
C ALA A 57 -2.18 7.03 2.46
N GLY A 58 -2.63 7.56 1.32
CA GLY A 58 -3.24 6.72 0.31
C GLY A 58 -3.19 7.32 -1.08
N VAL A 59 -3.24 6.44 -2.07
CA VAL A 59 -3.28 6.78 -3.49
C VAL A 59 -4.51 6.14 -4.13
N PRO A 60 -5.17 6.82 -5.09
CA PRO A 60 -6.27 6.22 -5.82
C PRO A 60 -5.78 5.00 -6.62
N HIS A 61 -6.53 3.90 -6.55
CA HIS A 61 -6.17 2.66 -7.24
C HIS A 61 -5.93 2.86 -8.74
N HIS A 62 -6.82 3.60 -9.41
CA HIS A 62 -6.75 3.85 -10.84
C HIS A 62 -5.52 4.68 -11.26
N ALA A 63 -4.88 5.36 -10.30
CA ALA A 63 -3.68 6.15 -10.52
C ALA A 63 -2.41 5.48 -9.96
N ALA A 64 -2.52 4.26 -9.40
CA ALA A 64 -1.45 3.63 -8.63
C ALA A 64 -0.17 3.39 -9.45
N GLU A 65 -0.29 3.11 -10.74
CA GLU A 65 0.87 2.87 -11.62
C GLU A 65 1.83 4.07 -11.66
N GLY A 66 1.31 5.30 -11.75
CA GLY A 66 2.15 6.50 -11.74
C GLY A 66 2.87 6.73 -10.41
N TYR A 67 2.24 6.36 -9.29
CA TYR A 67 2.89 6.43 -7.97
C TYR A 67 3.92 5.33 -7.78
N LEU A 68 3.64 4.11 -8.26
CA LEU A 68 4.58 3.00 -8.24
C LEU A 68 5.84 3.36 -9.05
N ALA A 69 5.68 3.95 -10.23
CA ALA A 69 6.78 4.44 -11.06
C ALA A 69 7.69 5.40 -10.29
N LYS A 70 7.12 6.41 -9.62
CA LYS A 70 7.87 7.37 -8.80
C LYS A 70 8.62 6.73 -7.65
N LEU A 71 8.02 5.75 -6.96
CA LEU A 71 8.68 5.03 -5.86
C LEU A 71 9.84 4.18 -6.37
N VAL A 72 9.63 3.48 -7.48
CA VAL A 72 10.65 2.63 -8.07
C VAL A 72 11.85 3.43 -8.59
N GLN A 73 11.60 4.56 -9.26
CA GLN A 73 12.67 5.47 -9.69
C GLN A 73 13.52 6.00 -8.52
N GLN A 74 12.94 6.07 -7.32
CA GLN A 74 13.62 6.42 -6.07
C GLN A 74 14.27 5.21 -5.36
N GLY A 75 14.28 4.03 -5.99
CA GLY A 75 14.85 2.81 -5.42
C GLY A 75 13.96 2.11 -4.40
N VAL A 76 12.70 2.52 -4.25
CA VAL A 76 11.78 1.98 -3.25
C VAL A 76 10.94 0.85 -3.84
N SER A 77 11.02 -0.31 -3.20
CA SER A 77 10.19 -1.47 -3.55
C SER A 77 8.83 -1.41 -2.86
N VAL A 78 7.79 -1.92 -3.53
CA VAL A 78 6.40 -1.83 -3.07
C VAL A 78 5.70 -3.18 -3.24
N ALA A 79 5.15 -3.73 -2.16
CA ALA A 79 4.23 -4.86 -2.18
C ALA A 79 2.80 -4.38 -2.43
N ILE A 80 2.14 -4.96 -3.43
CA ILE A 80 0.74 -4.67 -3.78
C ILE A 80 -0.14 -5.76 -3.17
N CYS A 81 -0.96 -5.36 -2.22
CA CYS A 81 -1.89 -6.24 -1.53
C CYS A 81 -3.33 -5.96 -1.99
N GLU A 82 -3.97 -6.96 -2.59
CA GLU A 82 -5.31 -6.86 -3.17
C GLU A 82 -6.37 -7.52 -2.29
N GLN A 83 -7.63 -7.12 -2.50
CA GLN A 83 -8.78 -7.81 -1.92
C GLN A 83 -9.09 -9.07 -2.72
N ILE A 84 -9.01 -10.22 -2.07
CA ILE A 84 -9.30 -11.53 -2.62
C ILE A 84 -10.70 -11.95 -2.17
N GLY A 85 -11.55 -12.32 -3.12
CA GLY A 85 -12.94 -12.72 -2.87
C GLY A 85 -13.94 -11.56 -2.92
N ASP A 86 -15.21 -11.91 -2.84
CA ASP A 86 -16.32 -10.96 -2.99
C ASP A 86 -16.69 -10.31 -1.64
N PRO A 87 -16.58 -8.97 -1.52
CA PRO A 87 -17.04 -8.23 -0.35
C PRO A 87 -18.50 -8.50 0.03
N ALA A 88 -19.36 -8.77 -0.95
CA ALA A 88 -20.79 -9.01 -0.73
C ALA A 88 -21.09 -10.35 -0.03
N THR A 89 -20.18 -11.32 -0.11
CA THR A 89 -20.35 -12.66 0.47
C THR A 89 -19.58 -12.87 1.76
N SER A 90 -18.74 -11.92 2.14
CA SER A 90 -17.83 -12.03 3.29
C SER A 90 -18.47 -11.51 4.59
N LYS A 91 -18.59 -12.37 5.61
CA LYS A 91 -19.10 -11.98 6.95
C LYS A 91 -18.10 -11.15 7.80
N GLY A 92 -16.88 -10.95 7.32
CA GLY A 92 -15.81 -10.22 8.00
C GLY A 92 -14.93 -9.45 7.01
N PRO A 93 -13.77 -8.92 7.45
CA PRO A 93 -12.82 -8.30 6.54
C PRO A 93 -12.49 -9.26 5.39
N VAL A 94 -12.70 -8.80 4.15
CA VAL A 94 -12.37 -9.55 2.94
C VAL A 94 -10.92 -10.04 3.02
N GLU A 95 -10.69 -11.25 2.50
CA GLU A 95 -9.35 -11.80 2.42
C GLU A 95 -8.45 -10.85 1.60
N ARG A 96 -7.17 -10.78 1.97
CA ARG A 96 -6.19 -9.94 1.31
C ARG A 96 -4.87 -10.64 1.22
N GLN A 97 -4.24 -10.53 0.05
CA GLN A 97 -2.96 -11.18 -0.23
C GLN A 97 -2.08 -10.25 -1.07
N VAL A 98 -0.77 -10.37 -0.90
CA VAL A 98 0.19 -9.71 -1.79
C VAL A 98 0.19 -10.46 -3.11
N VAL A 99 -0.20 -9.78 -4.19
CA VAL A 99 -0.27 -10.38 -5.53
C VAL A 99 0.97 -10.09 -6.36
N ARG A 100 1.70 -9.03 -6.04
CA ARG A 100 2.89 -8.58 -6.75
C ARG A 100 3.79 -7.75 -5.85
N ILE A 101 5.10 -7.90 -5.99
CA ILE A 101 6.09 -6.99 -5.43
C ILE A 101 6.80 -6.29 -6.60
N VAL A 102 6.70 -4.97 -6.63
CA VAL A 102 7.35 -4.12 -7.63
C VAL A 102 8.68 -3.66 -7.05
N THR A 103 9.79 -3.97 -7.70
CA THR A 103 11.13 -3.56 -7.30
C THR A 103 11.81 -2.83 -8.45
N PRO A 104 12.85 -2.01 -8.18
CA PRO A 104 13.62 -1.37 -9.25
C PRO A 104 14.20 -2.33 -10.30
N GLY A 105 14.49 -3.57 -9.92
CA GLY A 105 15.02 -4.58 -10.84
C GLY A 105 13.97 -5.41 -11.58
N THR A 106 12.68 -5.28 -11.25
CA THR A 106 11.61 -6.11 -11.85
C THR A 106 10.67 -5.32 -12.77
N VAL A 107 10.92 -4.04 -13.01
CA VAL A 107 10.12 -3.29 -13.97
C VAL A 107 10.64 -3.55 -15.37
N SER A 108 9.97 -4.46 -16.08
CA SER A 108 10.08 -4.57 -17.53
C SER A 108 9.51 -3.29 -18.16
N ASP A 109 10.42 -2.49 -18.70
CA ASP A 109 10.28 -1.16 -19.30
C ASP A 109 9.26 -1.05 -20.44
N GLU A 110 7.98 -0.83 -20.14
CA GLU A 110 7.06 -0.16 -21.09
C GLU A 110 6.29 1.00 -20.47
N ALA A 111 5.96 0.94 -19.16
CA ALA A 111 5.26 2.02 -18.46
C ALA A 111 6.18 3.10 -17.84
N LEU A 112 7.51 2.90 -17.86
CA LEU A 112 8.49 3.82 -17.26
C LEU A 112 9.29 4.66 -18.28
N LEU A 113 9.07 4.46 -19.58
CA LEU A 113 9.87 5.07 -20.67
C LEU A 113 9.28 6.37 -21.25
N ASN A 114 8.22 6.94 -20.65
CA ASN A 114 7.59 8.18 -21.14
C ASN A 114 7.88 9.38 -20.25
#